data_AF-A0A2W6A4M5-F1
#
_entry.id   AF-A0A2W6A4M5-F1
#
_cell.length_a   1.000
_cell.length_b   1.000
_cell.length_c   1.000
_cell.angle_alpha   90.00
_cell.angle_beta   90.00
_cell.angle_gamma   90.00
#
_symmetry.space_group_name_H-M   'P 1'
#
loop_
_entity.id
_entity.type
_entity.pdbx_description
1 polymer ?
#
loop_
_entity_poly.entity_id
_entity_poly.type
_entity_poly.pdbx_seq_one_letter_code
_entity_poly.pdbx_strand_id
1 'polypeptide(L)'
;MPSNPPWPCRRNQARALPRPDRVALTELGQAQAKAVAARIANTWNPVKVYTSAMGRCLATGQEIARACRVASEPIEALDDLDYGQWQWRTFDEVRATWPELFAAWHATPHLCSEPTNPGSSSSQG
;
A
#
# COMPACT_ATOMS: atom_id res chain seq x y z
N MET A 1 -14.34 -29.91 8.20
CA MET A 1 -13.56 -28.92 8.97
C MET A 1 -13.39 -27.70 8.08
N PRO A 2 -13.89 -26.51 8.40
CA PRO A 2 -13.64 -25.36 7.55
C PRO A 2 -12.20 -24.91 7.76
N SER A 3 -11.40 -25.06 6.71
CA SER A 3 -10.05 -24.51 6.58
C SER A 3 -10.10 -23.01 6.83
N ASN A 4 -9.43 -22.56 7.88
CA ASN A 4 -9.25 -21.15 8.18
C ASN A 4 -8.45 -20.51 7.02
N PRO A 5 -8.92 -19.43 6.36
CA PRO A 5 -8.15 -18.80 5.31
C PRO A 5 -6.85 -18.19 5.90
N PRO A 6 -5.73 -18.23 5.16
CA PRO A 6 -4.47 -17.68 5.60
C PRO A 6 -4.54 -16.16 5.45
N TRP A 7 -5.06 -15.47 6.47
CA TRP A 7 -4.72 -14.10 6.92
C TRP A 7 -5.93 -13.36 7.51
N PRO A 8 -5.79 -12.62 8.62
CA PRO A 8 -6.87 -11.81 9.18
C PRO A 8 -6.92 -10.42 8.51
N CYS A 9 -7.25 -10.33 7.22
CA CYS A 9 -7.53 -9.05 6.56
C CYS A 9 -9.03 -8.80 6.42
N ARG A 10 -9.71 -8.62 7.57
CA ARG A 10 -11.15 -8.32 7.65
C ARG A 10 -11.53 -6.89 7.17
N ARG A 11 -10.62 -6.15 6.51
CA ARG A 11 -10.77 -4.69 6.28
C ARG A 11 -11.25 -4.24 4.90
N ASN A 12 -11.24 -5.11 3.88
CA ASN A 12 -11.64 -4.73 2.51
C ASN A 12 -13.01 -5.26 2.06
N GLN A 13 -13.87 -5.70 2.98
CA GLN A 13 -15.14 -6.35 2.62
C GLN A 13 -16.32 -5.39 2.32
N ALA A 14 -16.25 -4.07 2.57
CA ALA A 14 -17.47 -3.26 2.46
C ALA A 14 -17.33 -1.74 2.19
N ARG A 15 -16.16 -1.20 1.84
CA ARG A 15 -16.06 0.26 1.62
C ARG A 15 -15.12 0.61 0.49
N ALA A 16 -15.67 1.16 -0.59
CA ALA A 16 -14.91 1.90 -1.58
C ALA A 16 -14.20 3.06 -0.86
N LEU A 17 -12.88 2.98 -0.77
CA LEU A 17 -12.06 4.04 -0.20
C LEU A 17 -11.83 5.12 -1.28
N PRO A 18 -11.65 6.39 -0.91
CA PRO A 18 -11.21 7.40 -1.87
C PRO A 18 -9.84 7.02 -2.46
N ARG A 19 -9.55 7.49 -3.68
CA ARG A 19 -8.30 7.21 -4.42
C ARG A 19 -7.05 7.31 -3.53
N PRO A 20 -5.98 6.54 -3.80
CA PRO A 20 -4.94 6.21 -2.82
C PRO A 20 -3.98 7.39 -2.60
N ASP A 21 -3.96 8.33 -3.55
CA ASP A 21 -3.33 9.64 -3.47
C ASP A 21 -3.96 10.52 -2.38
N ARG A 22 -5.16 10.17 -1.89
CA ARG A 22 -5.97 10.99 -0.98
C ARG A 22 -6.39 10.30 0.32
N VAL A 23 -5.86 9.12 0.64
CA VAL A 23 -6.14 8.49 1.94
C VAL A 23 -5.18 9.04 2.99
N ALA A 24 -5.68 9.97 3.80
CA ALA A 24 -4.96 10.49 4.95
C ALA A 24 -4.84 9.44 6.07
N LEU A 25 -3.80 9.55 6.89
CA LEU A 25 -3.68 8.76 8.11
C LEU A 25 -4.84 9.07 9.05
N THR A 26 -5.48 8.02 9.58
CA THR A 26 -6.43 8.14 10.69
C THR A 26 -5.71 8.59 11.97
N GLU A 27 -6.44 9.05 12.98
CA GLU A 27 -5.86 9.40 14.28
C GLU A 27 -5.01 8.27 14.87
N LEU A 28 -5.51 7.03 14.79
CA LEU A 28 -4.74 5.85 15.18
C LEU A 28 -3.46 5.69 14.36
N GLY A 29 -3.54 5.88 13.04
CA GLY A 29 -2.37 5.81 12.16
C GLY A 29 -1.31 6.87 12.49
N GLN A 30 -1.75 8.09 12.83
CA GLN A 30 -0.85 9.16 13.28
C GLN A 30 -0.19 8.83 14.62
N ALA A 31 -0.94 8.29 15.58
CA ALA A 31 -0.39 7.85 16.87
C ALA A 31 0.65 6.74 16.69
N GLN A 32 0.37 5.77 15.80
CA GLN A 32 1.31 4.71 15.45
C GLN A 32 2.58 5.24 14.79
N ALA A 33 2.46 6.20 13.85
CA ALA A 33 3.59 6.83 13.20
C ALA A 33 4.53 7.51 14.22
N LYS A 34 3.97 8.26 15.18
CA LYS A 34 4.74 8.90 16.25
C LYS A 34 5.43 7.89 17.17
N ALA A 35 4.73 6.82 17.55
CA ALA A 35 5.30 5.78 18.41
C ALA A 35 6.48 5.06 17.72
N VAL A 36 6.34 4.76 16.43
CA VAL A 36 7.42 4.18 15.62
C VAL A 36 8.58 5.16 15.49
N ALA A 37 8.32 6.44 15.20
CA ALA A 37 9.35 7.47 15.11
C ALA A 37 10.18 7.59 16.40
N ALA A 38 9.51 7.61 17.56
CA ALA A 38 10.18 7.64 18.86
C ALA A 38 11.03 6.40 19.12
N ARG A 39 10.51 5.20 18.79
CA ARG A 39 11.28 3.96 18.91
C ARG A 39 12.53 3.98 18.02
N ILE A 40 12.39 4.45 16.77
CA ILE A 40 13.50 4.50 15.82
C ILE A 40 14.58 5.45 16.33
N ALA A 41 14.22 6.66 16.72
CA ALA A 41 15.17 7.65 17.21
C ALA A 41 15.93 7.19 18.47
N ASN A 42 15.31 6.34 19.30
CA ASN A 42 15.93 5.81 20.52
C ASN A 42 16.78 4.55 20.28
N THR A 43 16.56 3.81 19.19
CA THR A 43 17.19 2.49 18.96
C THR A 43 18.22 2.53 17.83
N TRP A 44 18.03 3.40 16.85
CA TRP A 44 18.85 3.47 15.64
C TRP A 44 19.26 4.91 15.35
N ASN A 45 20.29 5.05 14.51
CA ASN A 45 20.76 6.35 14.01
C ASN A 45 20.68 6.39 12.48
N PRO A 46 19.47 6.45 11.90
CA PRO A 46 19.31 6.52 10.45
C PRO A 46 19.93 7.81 9.93
N VAL A 47 20.55 7.74 8.75
CA VAL A 47 21.17 8.90 8.08
C VAL A 47 20.23 9.57 7.07
N LYS A 48 19.23 8.83 6.59
CA LYS A 48 18.26 9.29 5.59
C LYS A 48 16.99 8.43 5.67
N VAL A 49 15.85 9.03 5.34
CA VAL A 49 14.57 8.33 5.24
C VAL A 49 14.11 8.41 3.79
N TYR A 50 13.72 7.26 3.23
CA TYR A 50 13.13 7.18 1.90
C TYR A 50 11.69 6.70 2.01
N THR A 51 10.78 7.33 1.27
CA THR A 51 9.36 6.95 1.29
C THR A 51 8.78 6.90 -0.11
N SER A 52 7.69 6.17 -0.28
CA SER A 52 6.79 6.35 -1.43
C SER A 52 6.25 7.79 -1.49
N ALA A 53 5.88 8.25 -2.68
CA ALA A 53 5.26 9.56 -2.92
C ALA A 53 3.80 9.64 -2.41
N MET A 54 3.26 8.55 -1.88
CA MET A 54 1.89 8.50 -1.34
C MET A 54 1.76 9.29 -0.02
N GLY A 55 0.70 10.08 0.10
CA GLY A 55 0.48 10.98 1.26
C GLY A 55 0.56 10.30 2.63
N ARG A 56 0.05 9.06 2.76
CA ARG A 56 0.15 8.25 3.99
C ARG A 56 1.60 7.87 4.35
N CYS A 57 2.40 7.57 3.34
CA CYS A 57 3.81 7.19 3.47
C CYS A 57 4.64 8.43 3.82
N LEU A 58 4.39 9.55 3.14
CA LEU A 58 5.02 10.84 3.42
C LEU A 58 4.76 11.29 4.86
N ALA A 59 3.51 11.25 5.32
CA ALA A 59 3.16 11.64 6.68
C ALA A 59 3.90 10.78 7.73
N THR A 60 4.01 9.48 7.50
CA THR A 60 4.74 8.57 8.40
C THR A 60 6.25 8.84 8.37
N GLY A 61 6.82 8.97 7.16
CA GLY A 61 8.25 9.23 6.98
C GLY A 61 8.69 10.57 7.55
N GLN A 62 7.85 11.60 7.45
CA GLN A 62 8.11 12.91 8.02
C GLN A 62 8.19 12.87 9.55
N GLU A 63 7.32 12.11 10.22
CA GLU A 63 7.41 11.96 11.68
C GLU A 63 8.72 11.26 12.09
N ILE A 64 9.13 10.22 11.36
CA ILE A 64 10.40 9.52 11.61
C ILE A 64 11.60 10.44 11.34
N ALA A 65 11.61 11.14 10.21
CA ALA A 65 12.65 12.05 9.81
C ALA A 65 12.81 13.22 10.79
N ARG A 66 11.69 13.77 11.29
CA ARG A 66 11.69 14.79 12.34
C ARG A 66 12.28 14.27 13.65
N ALA A 67 11.88 13.06 14.08
CA ALA A 67 12.39 12.46 15.31
C ALA A 67 13.91 12.18 15.23
N CYS A 68 14.40 11.74 14.07
CA CYS A 68 15.81 11.39 13.86
C CYS A 68 16.67 12.57 13.37
N ARG A 69 16.06 13.74 13.08
CA ARG A 69 16.70 14.94 12.51
C ARG A 69 17.45 14.67 11.19
N VAL A 70 16.81 13.92 10.30
CA VAL A 70 17.36 13.60 8.97
C VAL A 70 16.43 14.03 7.85
N ALA A 71 16.94 14.06 6.63
CA ALA A 71 16.13 14.33 5.45
C ALA A 71 15.21 13.13 5.10
N SER A 72 13.97 13.43 4.73
CA SER A 72 13.06 12.48 4.07
C SER A 72 12.99 12.77 2.58
N GLU A 73 13.15 11.76 1.74
CA GLU A 73 13.06 11.89 0.29
C GLU A 73 12.00 10.93 -0.29
N PRO A 74 11.00 11.44 -1.04
CA PRO A 74 10.09 10.59 -1.79
C PRO A 74 10.81 9.96 -2.99
N ILE A 75 10.62 8.65 -3.19
CA ILE A 75 11.06 7.92 -4.39
C ILE A 75 9.86 7.20 -4.97
N GLU A 76 9.54 7.50 -6.24
CA GLU A 76 8.41 6.89 -6.97
C GLU A 76 8.58 5.36 -7.13
N ALA A 77 9.82 4.87 -7.22
CA ALA A 77 10.11 3.43 -7.26
C ALA A 77 9.68 2.65 -6.01
N LEU A 78 9.29 3.34 -4.92
CA LEU A 78 8.75 2.72 -3.70
C LEU A 78 7.22 2.75 -3.66
N ASP A 79 6.55 3.26 -4.69
CA ASP A 79 5.10 3.28 -4.74
C ASP A 79 4.50 1.89 -4.72
N ASP A 80 3.29 1.82 -4.17
CA ASP A 80 2.55 0.57 -4.01
C ASP A 80 2.19 -0.03 -5.38
N LEU A 81 1.92 -1.34 -5.41
CA LEU A 81 1.59 -2.04 -6.65
C LEU A 81 0.41 -1.38 -7.36
N ASP A 82 0.57 -1.10 -8.67
CA ASP A 82 -0.55 -0.67 -9.49
C ASP A 82 -1.43 -1.88 -9.81
N TYR A 83 -2.49 -2.05 -9.02
CA TYR A 83 -3.48 -3.11 -9.25
C TYR A 83 -4.33 -2.92 -10.52
N GLY A 84 -4.06 -1.91 -11.35
CA GLY A 84 -4.72 -1.72 -12.65
C GLY A 84 -6.24 -1.60 -12.50
N GLN A 85 -6.99 -2.45 -13.19
CA GLN A 85 -8.44 -2.48 -13.06
C GLN A 85 -8.90 -2.99 -11.69
N TRP A 86 -8.10 -3.74 -10.93
CA TRP A 86 -8.54 -4.18 -9.59
C TRP A 86 -8.50 -3.05 -8.55
N GLN A 87 -7.80 -1.97 -8.87
CA GLN A 87 -7.73 -0.82 -8.00
C GLN A 87 -9.15 -0.26 -7.75
N TRP A 88 -9.46 0.05 -6.49
CA TRP A 88 -10.77 0.57 -6.05
C TRP A 88 -11.93 -0.41 -6.07
N ARG A 89 -11.69 -1.68 -6.42
CA ARG A 89 -12.69 -2.74 -6.35
C ARG A 89 -12.53 -3.56 -5.09
N THR A 90 -13.66 -4.01 -4.55
CA THR A 90 -13.67 -5.01 -3.47
C THR A 90 -13.24 -6.37 -4.00
N PHE A 91 -12.76 -7.24 -3.11
CA PHE A 91 -12.41 -8.60 -3.49
C PHE A 91 -13.60 -9.38 -4.05
N ASP A 92 -14.83 -9.10 -3.60
CA ASP A 92 -16.03 -9.75 -4.13
C ASP A 92 -16.33 -9.31 -5.56
N GLU A 93 -16.17 -8.01 -5.88
CA GLU A 93 -16.31 -7.47 -7.24
C GLU A 93 -15.22 -8.02 -8.16
N VAL A 94 -13.97 -8.07 -7.69
CA VAL A 94 -12.85 -8.63 -8.45
C VAL A 94 -13.07 -10.12 -8.72
N ARG A 95 -13.48 -10.90 -7.72
CA ARG A 95 -13.77 -12.33 -7.88
C ARG A 95 -14.95 -12.57 -8.83
N ALA A 96 -15.98 -11.73 -8.78
CA ALA A 96 -17.13 -11.84 -9.68
C ALA A 96 -16.77 -11.49 -11.14
N THR A 97 -15.86 -10.53 -11.33
CA THR A 97 -15.51 -10.00 -12.66
C THR A 97 -14.34 -10.76 -13.32
N TRP A 98 -13.37 -11.22 -12.53
CA TRP A 98 -12.18 -11.96 -12.99
C TRP A 98 -11.91 -13.20 -12.11
N PRO A 99 -12.80 -14.20 -12.09
CA PRO A 99 -12.66 -15.36 -11.19
C PRO A 99 -11.38 -16.17 -11.43
N GLU A 100 -10.99 -16.38 -12.69
CA GLU A 100 -9.79 -17.14 -13.05
C GLU A 100 -8.50 -16.39 -12.69
N LEU A 101 -8.45 -15.08 -13.00
CA LEU A 101 -7.30 -14.24 -12.65
C LEU A 101 -7.18 -14.05 -11.12
N PHE A 102 -8.31 -13.95 -10.43
CA PHE A 102 -8.35 -13.91 -8.96
C PHE A 102 -7.80 -15.21 -8.34
N ALA A 103 -8.16 -16.37 -8.90
CA ALA A 103 -7.58 -17.65 -8.47
C ALA A 103 -6.08 -17.74 -8.77
N ALA A 104 -5.64 -17.30 -9.95
CA ALA A 104 -4.24 -17.27 -10.35
C ALA A 104 -3.40 -16.32 -9.48
N TRP A 105 -3.95 -15.16 -9.08
CA TRP A 105 -3.28 -14.24 -8.16
C TRP A 105 -3.04 -14.87 -6.78
N HIS A 106 -3.98 -15.67 -6.30
CA HIS A 106 -3.83 -16.40 -5.03
C HIS A 106 -2.88 -17.60 -5.11
N ALA A 107 -2.87 -18.32 -6.22
CA ALA A 107 -2.07 -19.53 -6.39
C ALA A 107 -0.62 -19.23 -6.84
N THR A 108 -0.47 -18.28 -7.76
CA THR A 108 0.80 -17.94 -8.43
C THR A 108 0.88 -16.43 -8.71
N PRO A 109 1.01 -15.59 -7.66
CA PRO A 109 0.98 -14.13 -7.81
C PRO A 109 2.09 -13.60 -8.73
N HIS A 110 3.25 -14.28 -8.78
CA HIS A 110 4.39 -13.91 -9.61
C HIS A 110 4.21 -14.16 -11.11
N LEU A 111 3.19 -14.93 -11.52
CA LEU A 111 2.87 -15.22 -12.93
C LEU A 111 1.60 -14.51 -13.40
N CYS A 112 0.96 -13.78 -12.49
CA CYS A 112 -0.34 -13.19 -12.73
C CYS A 112 -0.13 -11.70 -12.99
N SER A 113 -0.33 -11.29 -14.24
CA SER A 113 -0.34 -9.88 -14.61
C SER A 113 -1.71 -9.27 -14.31
N GLU A 114 -1.71 -8.11 -13.69
CA GLU A 114 -2.92 -7.32 -13.45
C GLU A 114 -3.64 -6.98 -14.77
N PRO A 115 -4.98 -6.89 -14.76
CA PRO A 115 -5.71 -6.42 -15.93
C PRO A 115 -5.39 -4.94 -16.17
N THR A 116 -4.80 -4.63 -17.33
CA THR A 116 -4.37 -3.29 -17.73
C THR A 116 -5.54 -2.31 -17.82
N ASN A 117 -5.39 -1.10 -17.29
CA ASN A 117 -6.39 -0.04 -17.48
C ASN A 117 -6.36 0.43 -18.95
N PRO A 118 -7.50 0.55 -19.65
CA PRO A 118 -7.54 1.17 -20.98
C PRO A 118 -7.19 2.66 -20.85
N GLY A 119 -5.91 2.99 -21.01
CA GLY A 119 -5.37 4.35 -20.83
C GLY A 119 -3.98 4.40 -20.21
N SER A 120 -3.50 3.34 -19.56
CA SER A 120 -2.09 3.22 -19.18
C SER A 120 -1.30 2.77 -20.41
N SER A 121 -1.04 3.69 -21.33
CA SER A 121 -0.07 3.45 -22.40
C SER A 121 1.29 3.24 -21.74
N SER A 122 1.68 1.97 -21.59
CA SER A 122 3.07 1.60 -21.42
C SER A 122 3.79 2.08 -22.68
N SER A 123 4.41 3.26 -22.61
CA SER A 123 5.39 3.68 -23.59
C SER A 123 6.60 2.74 -23.44
N GLN A 124 6.55 1.60 -24.15
CA GLN A 124 7.75 0.94 -24.63
C GLN A 124 8.17 1.64 -25.92
N GLY A 125 9.39 2.17 -25.95
CA GLY A 125 9.99 2.80 -27.12
C GLY A 125 10.97 3.89 -26.73
#